data_AF-A0A451BGE6-F1
#
_entry.id   AF-A0A451BGE6-F1
#
_cell.length_a   1.000
_cell.length_b   1.000
_cell.length_c   1.000
_cell.angle_alpha   90.00
_cell.angle_beta   90.00
_cell.angle_gamma   90.00
#
_symmetry.space_group_name_H-M   'P 1'
#
loop_
_entity.id
_entity.type
_entity.pdbx_description
1 polymer ?
#
loop_
_entity_poly.entity_id
_entity_poly.type
_entity_poly.pdbx_seq_one_letter_code
_entity_poly.pdbx_strand_id
1 'polypeptide(L)'
;MPENTSSTPKKTELEKVAEPLKVEFLPPLDPGDAQSLHKALPGYQAIADDTARLVKKHGQTLNLDAAVLADLEQGLADVNRLEPPERLLEKLALSVYHQRLQATDRCMGAMYDTARRVREFANAYPEVAEEAKFLLDFMKVFKPGKKKEKKEPGGEAPQS
;
A
#
# COMPACT_ATOMS: atom_id res chain seq x y z
N MET A 1 -37.71 -10.07 32.63
CA MET A 1 -37.34 -10.43 31.24
C MET A 1 -35.84 -10.21 31.11
N PRO A 2 -35.02 -11.22 30.80
CA PRO A 2 -33.59 -11.01 30.62
C PRO A 2 -33.34 -10.41 29.23
N GLU A 3 -32.65 -9.28 29.19
CA GLU A 3 -32.11 -8.74 27.94
C GLU A 3 -30.98 -9.66 27.46
N ASN A 4 -31.22 -10.35 26.34
CA ASN A 4 -30.17 -11.01 25.57
C ASN A 4 -29.31 -9.92 24.92
N THR A 5 -28.21 -9.56 25.56
CA THR A 5 -27.10 -8.90 24.89
C THR A 5 -26.38 -9.93 24.02
N SER A 6 -26.87 -10.10 22.80
CA SER A 6 -26.11 -10.78 21.75
C SER A 6 -24.89 -9.93 21.42
N SER A 7 -23.78 -10.16 22.14
CA SER A 7 -22.49 -9.61 21.75
C SER A 7 -22.01 -10.35 20.51
N THR A 8 -22.38 -9.88 19.33
CA THR A 8 -21.68 -10.25 18.11
C THR A 8 -20.20 -9.93 18.30
N PRO A 9 -19.27 -10.88 18.09
CA PRO A 9 -17.85 -10.61 18.24
C PRO A 9 -17.47 -9.49 17.26
N LYS A 10 -16.86 -8.43 17.77
CA LYS A 10 -16.36 -7.33 16.94
C LYS A 10 -15.30 -7.89 16.01
N LYS A 11 -15.65 -8.07 14.74
CA LYS A 11 -14.69 -8.37 13.68
C LYS A 11 -13.55 -7.34 13.74
N THR A 12 -12.32 -7.81 13.65
CA THR A 12 -11.15 -6.93 13.61
C THR A 12 -11.23 -6.02 12.36
N GLU A 13 -10.63 -4.83 12.39
CA GLU A 13 -10.63 -3.93 11.21
C GLU A 13 -10.04 -4.62 9.97
N LEU A 14 -9.10 -5.55 10.16
CA LEU A 14 -8.53 -6.39 9.11
C LEU A 14 -9.56 -7.36 8.52
N GLU A 15 -10.36 -8.03 9.35
CA GLU A 15 -11.44 -8.91 8.88
C GLU A 15 -12.49 -8.14 8.06
N LYS A 16 -12.79 -6.90 8.45
CA LYS A 16 -13.73 -6.04 7.69
C LYS A 16 -13.21 -5.65 6.31
N VAL A 17 -11.89 -5.58 6.13
CA VAL A 17 -11.25 -5.30 4.83
C VAL A 17 -11.05 -6.58 4.02
N ALA A 18 -10.79 -7.71 4.70
CA ALA A 18 -10.59 -9.01 4.06
C ALA A 18 -11.87 -9.58 3.43
N GLU A 19 -13.01 -9.43 4.12
CA GLU A 19 -14.33 -9.89 3.66
C GLU A 19 -14.74 -9.37 2.27
N PRO A 20 -14.74 -8.05 1.97
CA PRO A 20 -15.09 -7.55 0.64
C PRO A 20 -14.07 -7.96 -0.45
N LEU A 21 -12.82 -8.21 -0.07
CA LEU A 21 -11.77 -8.65 -0.99
C LEU A 21 -11.79 -10.17 -1.22
N LYS A 22 -12.63 -10.92 -0.48
CA LYS A 22 -12.67 -12.39 -0.49
C LYS A 22 -11.29 -13.03 -0.26
N VAL A 23 -10.49 -12.40 0.61
CA VAL A 23 -9.18 -12.91 1.02
C VAL A 23 -9.25 -13.38 2.46
N GLU A 24 -8.45 -14.38 2.79
CA GLU A 24 -8.26 -14.81 4.16
C GLU A 24 -7.10 -14.03 4.77
N PHE A 25 -7.23 -13.60 6.03
CA PHE A 25 -6.11 -13.00 6.75
C PHE A 25 -5.22 -14.10 7.31
N LEU A 26 -4.07 -14.30 6.67
CA LEU A 26 -3.04 -15.24 7.10
C LEU A 26 -1.87 -14.48 7.77
N PRO A 27 -1.19 -15.08 8.76
CA PRO A 27 0.04 -14.50 9.29
C PRO A 27 1.10 -14.39 8.18
N PRO A 28 1.95 -13.35 8.21
CA PRO A 28 3.05 -13.23 7.26
C PRO A 28 3.94 -14.47 7.29
N LEU A 29 4.38 -14.90 6.10
CA LEU A 29 5.39 -15.95 5.97
C LEU A 29 6.73 -15.49 6.55
N ASP A 30 7.53 -16.45 7.02
CA ASP A 30 8.93 -16.18 7.34
C ASP A 30 9.69 -15.73 6.07
N PRO A 31 10.66 -14.80 6.16
CA PRO A 31 11.43 -14.35 5.01
C PRO A 31 12.09 -15.49 4.21
N GLY A 32 12.55 -16.56 4.87
CA GLY A 32 13.16 -17.71 4.21
C GLY A 32 12.14 -18.52 3.38
N ASP A 33 10.93 -18.67 3.89
CA ASP A 33 9.83 -19.34 3.19
C ASP A 33 9.37 -18.51 2.00
N ALA A 34 9.16 -17.21 2.21
CA ALA A 34 8.77 -16.28 1.15
C ALA A 34 9.81 -16.25 0.01
N GLN A 35 11.10 -16.20 0.35
CA GLN A 35 12.17 -16.20 -0.65
C GLN A 35 12.24 -17.51 -1.44
N SER A 36 11.95 -18.65 -0.80
CA SER A 36 11.92 -19.96 -1.45
C SER A 36 10.79 -20.05 -2.47
N LEU A 37 9.60 -19.54 -2.13
CA LEU A 37 8.46 -19.46 -3.03
C LEU A 37 8.70 -18.47 -4.18
N HIS A 38 9.40 -17.36 -3.92
CA HIS A 38 9.68 -16.35 -4.92
C HIS A 38 10.54 -16.85 -6.10
N LYS A 39 11.43 -17.82 -5.85
CA LYS A 39 12.26 -18.44 -6.90
C LYS A 39 11.42 -19.15 -7.97
N ALA A 40 10.22 -19.59 -7.61
CA ALA A 40 9.33 -20.25 -8.56
C ALA A 40 8.73 -19.27 -9.56
N LEU A 41 8.56 -17.98 -9.21
CA LEU A 41 7.58 -17.08 -9.82
C LEU A 41 7.87 -16.51 -11.23
N PRO A 42 9.12 -16.28 -11.69
CA PRO A 42 9.31 -15.72 -13.04
C PRO A 42 8.84 -16.68 -14.14
N GLY A 43 7.71 -16.37 -14.79
CA GLY A 43 7.13 -17.18 -15.87
C GLY A 43 6.39 -18.44 -15.41
N TYR A 44 6.25 -18.66 -14.10
CA TYR A 44 5.64 -19.86 -13.54
C TYR A 44 4.21 -20.11 -14.02
N GLN A 45 3.38 -19.05 -14.00
CA GLN A 45 1.96 -19.17 -14.28
C GLN A 45 1.71 -19.68 -15.71
N ALA A 46 2.49 -19.21 -16.69
CA ALA A 46 2.42 -19.69 -18.06
C ALA A 46 2.79 -21.18 -18.16
N ILE A 47 3.84 -21.61 -17.45
CA ILE A 47 4.24 -23.01 -17.40
C ILE A 47 3.20 -23.87 -16.68
N ALA A 48 2.59 -23.37 -15.60
CA ALA A 48 1.54 -24.05 -14.87
C ALA A 48 0.27 -24.22 -15.73
N ASP A 49 -0.12 -23.19 -16.47
CA ASP A 49 -1.23 -23.24 -17.45
C ASP A 49 -0.95 -24.27 -18.56
N ASP A 50 0.24 -24.25 -19.15
CA ASP A 50 0.66 -25.22 -20.17
C ASP A 50 0.69 -26.65 -19.61
N THR A 51 1.16 -26.82 -18.39
CA THR A 51 1.20 -28.11 -17.70
C THR A 51 -0.22 -28.62 -17.45
N ALA A 52 -1.13 -27.78 -16.96
CA ALA A 52 -2.53 -28.15 -16.78
C ALA A 52 -3.17 -28.59 -18.10
N ARG A 53 -2.91 -27.87 -19.22
CA ARG A 53 -3.35 -28.27 -20.56
C ARG A 53 -2.78 -29.62 -20.99
N LEU A 54 -1.50 -29.87 -20.73
CA LEU A 54 -0.83 -31.13 -21.06
C LEU A 54 -1.39 -32.29 -20.25
N VAL A 55 -1.54 -32.14 -18.93
CA VAL A 55 -2.11 -33.16 -18.03
C VAL A 55 -3.57 -33.45 -18.41
N LYS A 56 -4.36 -32.44 -18.75
CA LYS A 56 -5.74 -32.64 -19.22
C LYS A 56 -5.82 -33.47 -20.51
N LYS A 57 -4.87 -33.31 -21.42
CA LYS A 57 -4.85 -34.00 -22.72
C LYS A 57 -4.18 -35.37 -22.67
N HIS A 58 -3.12 -35.51 -21.89
CA HIS A 58 -2.23 -36.66 -21.91
C HIS A 58 -2.05 -37.33 -20.53
N GLY A 59 -2.78 -36.91 -19.51
CA GLY A 59 -2.63 -37.41 -18.14
C GLY A 59 -2.81 -38.92 -18.01
N GLN A 60 -3.77 -39.50 -18.75
CA GLN A 60 -3.95 -40.96 -18.81
C GLN A 60 -2.75 -41.66 -19.46
N THR A 61 -2.21 -41.09 -20.54
CA THR A 61 -1.00 -41.62 -21.21
C THR A 61 0.22 -41.57 -20.31
N LEU A 62 0.30 -40.56 -19.44
CA LEU A 62 1.37 -40.38 -18.46
C LEU A 62 1.12 -41.12 -17.14
N ASN A 63 0.01 -41.86 -17.03
CA ASN A 63 -0.41 -42.55 -15.80
C ASN A 63 -0.44 -41.62 -14.57
N LEU A 64 -0.92 -40.38 -14.77
CA LEU A 64 -1.07 -39.40 -13.69
C LEU A 64 -2.40 -39.59 -12.97
N ASP A 65 -2.40 -39.37 -11.66
CA ASP A 65 -3.60 -39.32 -10.85
C ASP A 65 -4.47 -38.12 -11.24
N ALA A 66 -5.79 -38.27 -11.16
CA ALA A 66 -6.74 -37.17 -11.36
C ALA A 66 -6.51 -36.01 -10.37
N ALA A 67 -5.99 -36.30 -9.17
CA ALA A 67 -5.60 -35.31 -8.17
C ALA A 67 -4.56 -34.32 -8.70
N VAL A 68 -3.63 -34.75 -9.57
CA VAL A 68 -2.60 -33.87 -10.14
C VAL A 68 -3.23 -32.74 -10.96
N LEU A 69 -4.25 -33.08 -11.77
CA LEU A 69 -4.97 -32.06 -12.54
C LEU A 69 -5.79 -31.14 -11.62
N ALA A 70 -6.46 -31.71 -10.62
CA ALA A 70 -7.26 -30.94 -9.67
C ALA A 70 -6.39 -29.93 -8.89
N ASP A 71 -5.21 -30.34 -8.43
CA ASP A 71 -4.27 -29.47 -7.71
C ASP A 71 -3.76 -28.32 -8.60
N LEU A 72 -3.45 -28.61 -9.86
CA LEU A 72 -3.05 -27.60 -10.83
C LEU A 72 -4.17 -26.59 -11.11
N GLU A 73 -5.38 -27.09 -11.38
CA GLU A 73 -6.55 -26.23 -11.66
C GLU A 73 -6.93 -25.38 -10.44
N GLN A 74 -6.89 -25.95 -9.23
CA GLN A 74 -7.17 -25.22 -7.99
C GLN A 74 -6.10 -24.17 -7.70
N GLY A 75 -4.81 -24.51 -7.81
CA GLY A 75 -3.71 -23.56 -7.61
C GLY A 75 -3.79 -22.37 -8.58
N LEU A 76 -4.07 -22.62 -9.86
CA LEU A 76 -4.28 -21.57 -10.86
C LEU A 76 -5.51 -20.71 -10.53
N ALA A 77 -6.61 -21.32 -10.08
CA ALA A 77 -7.80 -20.59 -9.66
C ALA A 77 -7.53 -19.67 -8.46
N ASP A 78 -6.76 -20.13 -7.48
CA ASP A 78 -6.38 -19.33 -6.32
C ASP A 78 -5.46 -18.16 -6.69
N VAL A 79 -4.45 -18.39 -7.53
CA VAL A 79 -3.59 -17.30 -8.04
C VAL A 79 -4.43 -16.23 -8.75
N ASN A 80 -5.31 -16.64 -9.68
CA ASN A 80 -6.18 -15.72 -10.42
C ASN A 80 -7.17 -14.97 -9.52
N ARG A 81 -7.58 -15.58 -8.40
CA ARG A 81 -8.44 -14.95 -7.40
C ARG A 81 -7.69 -13.94 -6.52
N LEU A 82 -6.45 -14.24 -6.16
CA LEU A 82 -5.65 -13.46 -5.19
C LEU A 82 -4.85 -12.32 -5.82
N GLU A 83 -4.42 -12.46 -7.07
CA GLU A 83 -3.59 -11.45 -7.74
C GLU A 83 -4.28 -10.09 -7.91
N PRO A 84 -5.56 -10.00 -8.34
CA PRO A 84 -6.24 -8.70 -8.45
C PRO A 84 -6.34 -7.91 -7.13
N PRO A 85 -6.79 -8.50 -5.99
CA PRO A 85 -6.83 -7.76 -4.73
C PRO A 85 -5.43 -7.43 -4.20
N GLU A 86 -4.41 -8.27 -4.43
CA GLU A 86 -3.01 -7.95 -4.08
C GLU A 86 -2.55 -6.65 -4.77
N ARG A 87 -2.68 -6.60 -6.10
CA ARG A 87 -2.30 -5.41 -6.89
C ARG A 87 -3.09 -4.16 -6.50
N LEU A 88 -4.36 -4.32 -6.14
CA LEU A 88 -5.20 -3.22 -5.66
C LEU A 88 -4.70 -2.68 -4.32
N LEU A 89 -4.39 -3.57 -3.38
CA LEU A 89 -3.88 -3.23 -2.06
C LEU A 89 -2.52 -2.54 -2.13
N GLU A 90 -1.62 -2.97 -3.02
CA GLU A 90 -0.33 -2.32 -3.25
C GLU A 90 -0.51 -0.86 -3.71
N LYS A 91 -1.37 -0.64 -4.71
CA LYS A 91 -1.69 0.72 -5.19
C LYS A 91 -2.34 1.58 -4.12
N LEU A 92 -3.24 1.00 -3.32
CA LEU A 92 -3.90 1.69 -2.23
C LEU A 92 -2.90 2.08 -1.14
N ALA A 93 -2.01 1.17 -0.75
CA ALA A 93 -0.94 1.42 0.21
C ALA A 93 -0.04 2.58 -0.25
N LEU A 94 0.35 2.58 -1.54
CA LEU A 94 1.13 3.66 -2.13
C LEU A 94 0.37 4.99 -2.14
N SER A 95 -0.92 4.98 -2.49
CA SER A 95 -1.77 6.17 -2.46
C SER A 95 -1.88 6.76 -1.06
N VAL A 96 -2.13 5.93 -0.04
CA VAL A 96 -2.21 6.35 1.36
C VAL A 96 -0.87 6.92 1.84
N TYR A 97 0.23 6.29 1.46
CA TYR A 97 1.57 6.80 1.71
C TYR A 97 1.76 8.20 1.10
N HIS A 98 1.39 8.41 -0.17
CA HIS A 98 1.49 9.72 -0.82
C HIS A 98 0.58 10.78 -0.19
N GLN A 99 -0.64 10.43 0.18
CA GLN A 99 -1.55 11.34 0.89
C GLN A 99 -0.96 11.78 2.23
N ARG A 100 -0.34 10.85 2.97
CA ARG A 100 0.37 11.16 4.21
C ARG A 100 1.53 12.12 3.97
N LEU A 101 2.34 11.88 2.94
CA LEU A 101 3.43 12.80 2.57
C LEU A 101 2.92 14.20 2.23
N GLN A 102 1.86 14.30 1.44
CA GLN A 102 1.23 15.58 1.10
C GLN A 102 0.68 16.30 2.34
N ALA A 103 0.06 15.57 3.27
CA ALA A 103 -0.40 16.14 4.53
C ALA A 103 0.78 16.65 5.38
N THR A 104 1.86 15.87 5.48
CA THR A 104 3.09 16.29 6.16
C THR A 104 3.70 17.55 5.52
N ASP A 105 3.76 17.63 4.19
CA ASP A 105 4.26 18.82 3.48
C ASP A 105 3.41 20.07 3.78
N ARG A 106 2.08 19.94 3.80
CA ARG A 106 1.19 21.03 4.22
C ARG A 106 1.46 21.49 5.65
N CYS A 107 1.64 20.56 6.59
CA CYS A 107 2.01 20.88 7.97
C CYS A 107 3.36 21.59 8.03
N MET A 108 4.36 21.14 7.27
CA MET A 108 5.66 21.80 7.18
C MET A 108 5.52 23.24 6.66
N GLY A 109 4.72 23.45 5.61
CA GLY A 109 4.40 24.79 5.09
C GLY A 109 3.83 25.72 6.16
N ALA A 110 2.80 25.25 6.89
CA ALA A 110 2.21 26.01 7.98
C ALA A 110 3.22 26.31 9.11
N MET A 111 4.07 25.35 9.46
CA MET A 111 5.13 25.56 10.45
C MET A 111 6.14 26.63 10.01
N TYR A 112 6.50 26.70 8.73
CA TYR A 112 7.35 27.79 8.21
C TYR A 112 6.66 29.15 8.31
N ASP A 113 5.38 29.23 7.93
CA ASP A 113 4.63 30.48 8.00
C ASP A 113 4.49 30.97 9.44
N THR A 114 4.21 30.05 10.38
CA THR A 114 4.20 30.35 11.82
C THR A 114 5.57 30.81 12.31
N ALA A 115 6.64 30.08 11.99
CA ALA A 115 8.00 30.46 12.38
C ALA A 115 8.41 31.83 11.83
N ARG A 116 7.99 32.15 10.60
CA ARG A 116 8.20 33.46 9.99
C ARG A 116 7.47 34.54 10.79
N ARG A 117 6.19 34.35 11.11
CA ARG A 117 5.41 35.33 11.89
C ARG A 117 5.96 35.54 13.29
N VAL A 118 6.35 34.47 13.99
CA VAL A 118 7.02 34.58 15.29
C VAL A 118 8.25 35.49 15.20
N ARG A 119 9.09 35.33 14.17
CA ARG A 119 10.27 36.20 13.98
C ARG A 119 9.91 37.66 13.69
N GLU A 120 8.86 37.90 12.90
CA GLU A 120 8.39 39.25 12.57
C GLU A 120 7.88 40.00 13.81
N PHE A 121 7.28 39.31 14.78
CA PHE A 121 6.69 39.89 15.99
C PHE A 121 7.56 39.77 17.25
N ALA A 122 8.73 39.13 17.18
CA ALA A 122 9.57 38.82 18.33
C ALA A 122 9.98 40.04 19.17
N ASN A 123 10.09 41.22 18.56
CA ASN A 123 10.43 42.46 19.29
C ASN A 123 9.23 43.05 20.05
N ALA A 124 8.01 42.84 19.53
CA ALA A 124 6.78 43.37 20.14
C ALA A 124 6.23 42.43 21.21
N TYR A 125 6.45 41.12 21.05
CA TYR A 125 5.96 40.06 21.93
C TYR A 125 7.08 39.03 22.17
N PRO A 126 8.07 39.33 23.03
CA PRO A 126 9.21 38.46 23.26
C PRO A 126 8.83 37.10 23.86
N GLU A 127 7.79 37.03 24.70
CA GLU A 127 7.28 35.80 25.31
C GLU A 127 6.84 34.76 24.26
N VAL A 128 6.22 35.21 23.16
CA VAL A 128 5.80 34.35 22.05
C VAL A 128 7.01 33.75 21.33
N ALA A 129 8.11 34.51 21.22
CA ALA A 129 9.34 34.01 20.62
C ALA A 129 10.07 33.00 21.52
N GLU A 130 10.01 33.18 22.84
CA GLU A 130 10.55 32.22 23.81
C GLU A 130 9.78 30.89 23.79
N GLU A 131 8.45 30.95 23.81
CA GLU A 131 7.60 29.75 23.73
C GLU A 131 7.77 29.00 22.41
N ALA A 132 7.91 29.72 21.30
CA ALA A 132 8.10 29.14 19.97
C ALA A 132 9.55 28.71 19.66
N LYS A 133 10.46 28.74 20.64
CA LYS A 133 11.88 28.38 20.43
C LYS A 133 12.06 27.00 19.80
N PHE A 134 11.27 26.00 20.20
CA PHE A 134 11.31 24.65 19.63
C PHE A 134 11.11 24.65 18.10
N LEU A 135 10.15 25.44 17.63
CA LEU A 135 9.82 25.57 16.22
C LEU A 135 10.93 26.34 15.49
N LEU A 136 11.42 27.43 16.08
CA LEU A 136 12.49 28.24 15.49
C LEU A 136 13.79 27.43 15.34
N ASP A 137 14.15 26.63 16.34
CA ASP A 137 15.34 25.79 16.33
C ASP A 137 15.19 24.62 15.33
N PHE A 138 14.03 23.97 15.29
CA PHE A 138 13.73 22.96 14.28
C PHE A 138 13.89 23.51 12.84
N MET A 139 13.38 24.72 12.58
CA MET A 139 13.45 25.39 11.26
C MET A 139 14.86 25.87 10.88
N LYS A 140 15.80 25.98 11.82
CA LYS A 140 17.21 26.25 11.50
C LYS A 140 17.89 25.02 10.89
N VAL A 141 17.54 23.83 11.39
CA VAL A 141 18.13 22.54 10.96
C VAL A 141 17.50 22.08 9.66
N PHE A 142 16.17 22.15 9.57
CA PHE A 142 15.43 21.74 8.39
C PHE A 142 15.09 22.97 7.56
N LYS A 143 16.00 23.34 6.65
CA LYS A 143 15.72 24.34 5.61
C LYS A 143 14.90 23.67 4.51
N PRO A 144 13.87 24.33 3.95
CA PRO A 144 13.10 23.75 2.86
C PRO A 144 14.03 23.63 1.66
N GLY A 145 13.97 22.49 0.97
CA GLY A 145 14.54 22.39 -0.38
C GLY A 145 13.96 23.51 -1.25
N LYS A 146 14.77 24.06 -2.17
CA LYS A 146 14.32 25.13 -3.07
C LYS A 146 12.96 24.73 -3.65
N LYS A 147 11.92 25.53 -3.42
CA LYS A 147 10.63 25.38 -4.10
C LYS A 147 10.94 25.22 -5.58
N LYS A 148 10.64 24.06 -6.16
CA LYS A 148 10.65 23.93 -7.62
C LYS A 148 9.66 24.97 -8.12
N GLU A 149 10.13 25.89 -8.95
CA GLU A 149 9.28 26.85 -9.63
C GLU A 149 8.11 26.09 -10.24
N LYS A 150 6.89 26.61 -10.05
CA LYS A 150 5.74 26.13 -10.79
C LYS A 150 6.11 26.25 -12.26
N LYS A 151 6.38 25.13 -12.93
CA LYS A 151 6.38 25.12 -14.39
C LYS A 151 5.01 25.64 -14.81
N GLU A 152 5.00 26.73 -15.56
CA GLU A 152 3.81 27.18 -16.25
C GLU A 152 3.23 25.97 -17.02
N PRO A 153 1.90 25.78 -17.02
CA PRO A 153 1.30 24.78 -17.89
C PRO A 153 1.63 25.18 -19.33
N GLY A 154 2.62 24.50 -19.91
CA GLY A 154 3.03 24.70 -21.29
C GLY A 154 1.81 24.52 -22.17
N GLY A 155 1.48 25.59 -22.90
CA GLY A 155 0.39 25.61 -23.84
C GLY A 155 0.48 24.44 -24.80
N GLU A 156 -0.64 23.76 -24.99
CA GLU A 156 -0.91 23.02 -26.22
C GLU A 156 -0.58 23.90 -27.42
N ALA A 157 0.42 23.50 -28.19
CA ALA A 157 0.49 23.84 -29.60
C ALA A 157 0.04 22.60 -30.38
N PRO A 158 -1.06 22.66 -31.14
CA PRO A 158 -1.44 21.59 -32.04
C PRO A 158 -0.58 21.66 -33.30
N GLN A 159 -0.19 20.51 -33.83
CA GLN A 159 0.23 20.29 -35.23
C GLN A 159 0.70 18.83 -35.35
N SER A 160 0.40 18.04 -36.37
CA SER A 160 -0.56 18.06 -37.48
C SER A 160 -0.57 16.63 -38.05
#